data_AF-A0A8J3BUP3-F1
#
_entry.id   AF-A0A8J3BUP3-F1
#
_cell.length_a   1.000
_cell.length_b   1.000
_cell.length_c   1.000
_cell.angle_alpha   90.00
_cell.angle_beta   90.00
_cell.angle_gamma   90.00
#
_symmetry.space_group_name_H-M   'P 1'
#
loop_
_entity.id
_entity.type
_entity.pdbx_description
1 polymer ?
#
loop_
_entity_poly.entity_id
_entity_poly.type
_entity_poly.pdbx_seq_one_letter_code
_entity_poly.pdbx_strand_id
1 'polypeptide(L)'
;MGFTAKRYQENYREEWQLGGVTFDIDTWPGLPTYLEVEGPDEAAVRDAAEALGLDLADASYGSVDEVYRTVLGRDILAESSLTFDTRA
;
A
#
# COMPACT_ATOMS: atom_id res chain seq x y z
N MET A 1 24.32 -18.85 -1.28
CA MET A 1 23.05 -18.48 -1.97
C MET A 1 23.38 -17.38 -2.97
N GLY A 2 23.06 -17.53 -4.26
CA GLY A 2 23.51 -16.65 -5.36
C GLY A 2 22.41 -15.77 -5.96
N PHE A 3 21.51 -15.24 -5.14
CA PHE A 3 20.46 -14.33 -5.61
C PHE A 3 21.02 -12.93 -5.88
N THR A 4 20.52 -12.26 -6.92
CA THR A 4 20.83 -10.86 -7.23
C THR A 4 19.59 -10.02 -6.97
N ALA A 5 19.76 -8.84 -6.35
CA ALA A 5 18.65 -7.91 -6.12
C ALA A 5 18.01 -7.49 -7.45
N LYS A 6 16.68 -7.64 -7.55
CA LYS A 6 15.93 -7.29 -8.77
C LYS A 6 15.64 -5.79 -8.84
N ARG A 7 15.38 -5.14 -7.70
CA ARG A 7 15.00 -3.73 -7.57
C ARG A 7 15.13 -3.26 -6.12
N TYR A 8 15.16 -1.94 -5.94
CA TYR A 8 15.11 -1.26 -4.64
C TYR A 8 13.88 -0.35 -4.57
N GLN A 9 13.10 -0.40 -3.49
CA GLN A 9 11.91 0.43 -3.33
C GLN A 9 11.80 0.90 -1.87
N GLU A 10 11.42 2.16 -1.68
CA GLU A 10 11.18 2.79 -0.37
C GLU A 10 9.69 2.96 -0.10
N ASN A 11 9.31 2.79 1.17
CA ASN A 11 7.98 3.05 1.72
C ASN A 11 8.17 3.52 3.18
N TYR A 12 7.35 4.47 3.64
CA TYR A 12 7.11 4.70 5.06
C TYR A 12 5.77 4.08 5.45
N ARG A 13 5.83 3.05 6.29
CA ARG A 13 4.66 2.34 6.82
C ARG A 13 4.55 2.56 8.31
N GLU A 14 3.36 2.95 8.75
CA GLU A 14 2.95 2.86 10.16
C GLU A 14 1.88 1.76 10.27
N GLU A 15 2.22 0.69 10.97
CA GLU A 15 1.39 -0.51 11.11
C GLU A 15 0.71 -0.54 12.48
N TRP A 16 -0.60 -0.81 12.47
CA TRP A 16 -1.41 -1.07 13.66
C TRP A 16 -2.14 -2.40 13.54
N GLN A 17 -2.39 -3.06 14.68
CA GLN A 17 -3.15 -4.31 14.73
C GLN A 17 -4.27 -4.23 15.77
N LEU A 18 -5.48 -4.60 15.35
CA LEU A 18 -6.64 -4.66 16.23
C LEU A 18 -7.55 -5.82 15.79
N GLY A 19 -7.86 -6.73 16.70
CA GLY A 19 -8.83 -7.80 16.44
C GLY A 19 -8.45 -8.77 15.32
N GLY A 20 -7.16 -8.90 15.00
CA GLY A 20 -6.70 -9.74 13.88
C GLY A 20 -6.76 -9.06 12.51
N VAL A 21 -7.09 -7.77 12.47
CA VAL A 21 -6.97 -6.91 11.29
C VAL A 21 -5.74 -6.01 11.44
N THR A 22 -4.99 -5.88 10.34
CA THR A 22 -3.85 -4.98 10.20
C THR A 22 -4.29 -3.71 9.47
N PHE A 23 -3.81 -2.57 9.94
CA PHE A 23 -4.05 -1.25 9.39
C PHE A 23 -2.70 -0.60 9.09
N ASP A 24 -2.39 -0.48 7.80
CA ASP A 24 -1.12 0.07 7.33
C ASP A 24 -1.34 1.44 6.72
N ILE A 25 -0.83 2.47 7.41
CA ILE A 25 -0.78 3.83 6.86
C ILE A 25 0.49 3.91 6.01
N ASP A 26 0.28 3.79 4.71
CA ASP A 26 1.33 3.61 3.72
C ASP A 26 1.61 4.91 2.97
N THR A 27 2.88 5.31 2.94
CA THR A 27 3.34 6.46 2.15
C THR A 27 4.37 5.97 1.15
N TRP A 28 4.03 6.03 -0.12
CA TRP A 28 4.89 5.60 -1.22
C TRP A 28 5.37 6.79 -2.06
N PRO A 29 6.58 6.76 -2.66
CA PRO A 29 7.11 7.88 -3.45
C PRO A 29 6.21 8.36 -4.60
N GLY A 30 5.53 9.49 -4.39
CA GLY A 30 4.69 10.16 -5.38
C GLY A 30 3.20 9.77 -5.33
N LEU A 31 2.80 8.83 -4.46
CA LEU A 31 1.41 8.57 -4.15
C LEU A 31 0.97 9.37 -2.92
N PRO A 32 -0.31 9.80 -2.84
CA PRO A 32 -0.90 10.20 -1.57
C PRO A 32 -0.81 9.07 -0.55
N THR A 33 -0.59 9.39 0.72
CA THR A 33 -0.68 8.41 1.81
C THR A 33 -2.07 7.78 1.82
N TYR A 34 -2.14 6.45 1.95
CA TYR A 34 -3.39 5.70 2.00
C TYR A 34 -3.37 4.67 3.13
N LEU A 35 -4.56 4.20 3.50
CA LEU A 35 -4.74 3.14 4.48
C LEU A 35 -4.95 1.81 3.74
N GLU A 36 -4.13 0.82 4.04
CA GLU A 36 -4.35 -0.59 3.69
C GLU A 36 -4.97 -1.30 4.90
N VAL A 37 -6.04 -2.06 4.65
CA VAL A 37 -6.77 -2.83 5.68
C VAL A 37 -6.73 -4.29 5.27
N GLU A 38 -6.02 -5.11 6.04
CA GLU A 38 -5.85 -6.53 5.77
C GLU A 38 -6.41 -7.37 6.92
N GLY A 39 -7.15 -8.42 6.59
CA GLY A 39 -7.78 -9.30 7.56
C GLY A 39 -7.81 -10.74 7.09
N PRO A 40 -8.26 -11.67 7.95
CA PRO A 40 -8.34 -13.09 7.63
C PRO A 40 -9.34 -13.41 6.50
N ASP A 41 -10.32 -12.54 6.28
CA ASP A 41 -11.34 -12.66 5.24
C ASP A 41 -11.93 -11.28 4.89
N GLU A 42 -12.76 -11.25 3.83
CA GLU A 42 -13.42 -10.03 3.33
C GLU A 42 -14.35 -9.40 4.37
N ALA A 43 -15.04 -10.22 5.19
CA ALA A 43 -15.96 -9.71 6.20
C ALA A 43 -15.21 -8.94 7.29
N ALA A 44 -14.07 -9.47 7.76
CA ALA A 44 -13.21 -8.79 8.73
C ALA A 44 -12.69 -7.44 8.21
N VAL A 45 -12.25 -7.39 6.95
CA VAL A 45 -11.79 -6.13 6.30
C VAL A 45 -12.94 -5.13 6.19
N ARG A 46 -14.12 -5.57 5.78
CA ARG A 46 -15.31 -4.73 5.66
C ARG A 46 -15.74 -4.15 7.00
N ASP A 47 -15.88 -4.99 8.02
CA ASP A 47 -16.29 -4.56 9.36
C ASP A 47 -15.28 -3.54 9.95
N ALA A 48 -13.99 -3.76 9.71
CA ALA A 48 -12.93 -2.84 10.12
C ALA A 48 -12.99 -1.49 9.40
N ALA A 49 -13.19 -1.49 8.08
CA ALA A 49 -13.34 -0.26 7.29
C ALA A 49 -14.60 0.53 7.70
N GLU A 50 -15.73 -0.16 7.89
CA GLU A 50 -16.99 0.43 8.37
C GLU A 50 -16.83 1.04 9.77
N ALA A 51 -16.08 0.40 10.67
CA ALA A 51 -15.81 0.93 12.01
C ALA A 51 -14.99 2.23 12.00
N LEU A 52 -14.20 2.46 10.95
CA LEU A 52 -13.48 3.71 10.71
C LEU A 52 -14.32 4.75 9.94
N GLY A 53 -15.55 4.41 9.55
CA GLY A 53 -16.43 5.28 8.77
C GLY A 53 -16.00 5.43 7.31
N LEU A 54 -15.27 4.45 6.76
CA LEU A 54 -14.83 4.44 5.37
C LEU A 54 -15.87 3.76 4.48
N ASP A 55 -16.06 4.28 3.26
CA ASP A 55 -16.91 3.67 2.24
C ASP A 55 -16.07 2.75 1.34
N LEU A 56 -16.43 1.48 1.26
CA LEU A 56 -15.77 0.52 0.37
C LEU A 56 -16.00 0.83 -1.11
N ALA A 57 -16.95 1.69 -1.47
CA ALA A 57 -17.10 2.18 -2.83
C ALA A 57 -15.86 2.96 -3.32
N ASP A 58 -15.10 3.56 -2.39
CA ASP A 58 -13.85 4.28 -2.69
C ASP A 58 -12.60 3.39 -2.55
N ALA A 59 -12.77 2.10 -2.18
CA ALA A 59 -11.65 1.20 -1.98
C ALA A 59 -11.02 0.73 -3.29
N SER A 60 -9.70 0.56 -3.27
CA SER A 60 -8.95 -0.18 -4.29
C SER A 60 -8.49 -1.52 -3.75
N TYR A 61 -8.42 -2.53 -4.62
CA TYR A 61 -7.95 -3.88 -4.29
C TYR A 61 -6.79 -4.23 -5.22
N GLY A 62 -5.78 -4.91 -4.70
CA GLY A 62 -4.59 -5.29 -5.47
C GLY A 62 -3.31 -4.87 -4.76
N SER A 63 -2.18 -5.04 -5.45
CA SER A 63 -0.87 -4.68 -4.93
C SER A 63 -0.53 -3.21 -5.18
N VAL A 64 0.49 -2.71 -4.47
CA VAL A 64 0.98 -1.34 -4.65
C VAL A 64 1.36 -1.00 -6.10
N ASP A 65 1.89 -1.93 -6.89
CA ASP A 65 2.19 -1.67 -8.30
C ASP A 65 0.92 -1.41 -9.12
N GLU A 66 -0.20 -2.07 -8.81
CA GLU A 66 -1.50 -1.78 -9.42
C GLU A 66 -2.01 -0.40 -9.00
N VAL A 67 -1.78 0.02 -7.75
CA VAL A 67 -2.07 1.39 -7.28
C VAL A 67 -1.27 2.43 -8.08
N TYR A 68 0.04 2.23 -8.26
CA TYR A 68 0.88 3.11 -9.09
C TYR A 68 0.41 3.17 -10.55
N ARG A 69 0.04 2.03 -11.12
CA ARG A 69 -0.49 1.97 -12.49
C ARG A 69 -1.81 2.72 -12.62
N THR A 70 -2.70 2.60 -11.64
CA THR A 70 -4.05 3.19 -11.69
C THR A 70 -4.03 4.69 -11.41
N VAL A 71 -3.28 5.12 -10.38
CA VAL A 71 -3.27 6.52 -9.93
C VAL A 71 -2.34 7.38 -10.78
N LEU A 72 -1.17 6.86 -11.17
CA LEU A 72 -0.12 7.64 -11.85
C LEU A 72 0.20 7.15 -13.26
N GLY A 73 -0.37 6.04 -13.72
CA GLY A 73 0.02 5.41 -15.00
C GLY A 73 1.44 4.86 -15.00
N ARG A 74 2.07 4.70 -13.82
CA ARG A 74 3.50 4.39 -13.66
C ARG A 74 3.71 2.90 -13.41
N ASP A 75 4.58 2.26 -14.20
CA ASP A 75 4.99 0.86 -13.98
C ASP A 75 6.25 0.79 -13.12
N ILE A 76 6.07 0.68 -11.81
CA ILE A 76 7.19 0.60 -10.85
C ILE A 76 7.94 -0.74 -10.90
N LEU A 77 7.40 -1.77 -11.58
CA LEU A 77 8.08 -3.07 -11.73
C LEU A 77 9.12 -3.04 -12.84
N ALA A 78 8.98 -2.12 -13.80
CA ALA A 78 9.97 -1.84 -14.84
C ALA A 78 11.16 -0.99 -14.34
N GLU A 79 11.06 -0.43 -13.14
CA GLU A 79 12.06 0.47 -12.57
C GLU A 79 13.04 -0.26 -11.64
N SER A 80 14.33 0.08 -11.72
CA SER A 80 15.36 -0.49 -10.84
C SER A 80 15.33 0.08 -9.42
N SER A 81 14.80 1.31 -9.26
CA SER A 81 14.78 2.04 -8.00
C SER A 81 13.55 2.94 -7.89
N LEU A 82 12.88 2.91 -6.74
CA LEU A 82 11.80 3.81 -6.34
C LEU A 82 12.15 4.42 -4.98
N THR A 83 12.47 5.70 -4.93
CA THR A 83 12.92 6.39 -3.70
C THR A 83 12.12 7.67 -3.49
N PHE A 84 12.01 8.12 -2.24
CA PHE A 84 11.51 9.46 -1.95
C PHE A 84 12.45 10.50 -2.60
N ASP A 85 11.90 11.56 -3.18
CA ASP A 85 12.74 12.63 -3.73
C ASP A 85 13.52 13.26 -2.56
N THR A 86 14.83 13.44 -2.73
CA THR A 86 15.72 14.03 -1.71
C THR A 86 15.74 15.57 -1.78
N ARG A 87 14.84 16.18 -2.57
CA ARG A 87 14.78 17.63 -2.74
C ARG A 87 14.08 18.31 -1.57
N ALA A 88 14.90 18.82 -0.65
CA ALA A 88 14.58 20.02 0.12
C ALA A 88 14.60 21.27 -0.77
#